data_AF-A0A7R9GIK6-F1
#
_entry.id   AF-A0A7R9GIK6-F1
#
_cell.length_a   1.000
_cell.length_b   1.000
_cell.length_c   1.000
_cell.angle_alpha   90.00
_cell.angle_beta   90.00
_cell.angle_gamma   90.00
#
_symmetry.space_group_name_H-M   'P 1'
#
loop_
_entity.id
_entity.type
_entity.pdbx_description
1 polymer ?
#
loop_
_entity_poly.entity_id
_entity_poly.type
_entity_poly.pdbx_seq_one_letter_code
_entity_poly.pdbx_strand_id
1 'polypeptide(L)'
;NFGVYVMKVEGGRIDHALHQTNAKRAIYETLALDRAVAAALKRVNIKETLLLVTADHSHVMTINGYPKRGNPILGIAENSTDYARLPYTTLMFTNGPGFSYRAVNDSSKVHWRNVTEVDTKSSKYQQLAGVSRSTETHGGEDVHVYGIGPWAHMITGVHEQSYIAHIMSYAGCLGEYSKDPWPHCEPSDNVRSFYSSSSSAAFHAISSCANLGVVIITVLLLQSMLRL
;
A
#
# COMPACT_ATOMS: atom_id res chain seq x y z
N ASN A 1 24.50 13.38 -19.23
CA ASN A 1 24.41 12.37 -18.16
C ASN A 1 23.13 12.57 -17.38
N PHE A 2 22.05 11.90 -17.77
CA PHE A 2 20.91 11.74 -16.87
C PHE A 2 21.08 10.39 -16.18
N GLY A 3 21.22 10.41 -14.85
CA GLY A 3 21.37 9.21 -14.04
C GLY A 3 20.03 8.58 -13.70
N VAL A 4 20.03 7.27 -13.43
CA VAL A 4 18.89 6.58 -12.80
C VAL A 4 18.72 7.12 -11.38
N TYR A 5 17.49 7.36 -10.96
CA TYR A 5 17.17 7.67 -9.56
C TYR A 5 16.18 6.65 -9.01
N VAL A 6 16.30 6.37 -7.71
CA VAL A 6 15.35 5.58 -6.94
C VAL A 6 14.71 6.50 -5.92
N MET A 7 13.39 6.58 -5.92
CA MET A 7 12.62 7.33 -4.93
C MET A 7 11.79 6.37 -4.10
N LYS A 8 11.80 6.52 -2.77
CA LYS A 8 10.88 5.83 -1.84
C LYS A 8 9.94 6.87 -1.23
N VAL A 9 8.64 6.67 -1.40
CA VAL A 9 7.59 7.47 -0.72
C VAL A 9 6.84 6.54 0.23
N GLU A 10 6.69 6.93 1.50
CA GLU A 10 6.10 6.08 2.53
C GLU A 10 4.88 6.72 3.21
N GLY A 11 3.76 6.00 3.21
CA GLY A 11 2.56 6.35 3.99
C GLY A 11 2.61 5.83 5.43
N GLY A 12 3.73 6.01 6.14
CA GLY A 12 4.02 5.27 7.37
C GLY A 12 3.06 5.52 8.55
N ARG A 13 2.24 6.58 8.51
CA ARG A 13 1.26 6.84 9.58
C ARG A 13 0.01 5.98 9.51
N ILE A 14 -0.14 5.17 8.46
CA ILE A 14 -1.28 4.26 8.40
C ILE A 14 -1.12 3.15 9.43
N ASP A 15 0.05 2.53 9.49
CA ASP A 15 0.44 1.57 10.53
C ASP A 15 0.16 2.14 11.93
N HIS A 16 0.69 3.34 12.23
CA HIS A 16 0.47 3.99 13.52
C HIS A 16 -1.02 4.18 13.86
N ALA A 17 -1.86 4.44 12.85
CA ALA A 17 -3.30 4.58 13.06
C ALA A 17 -3.98 3.23 13.30
N LEU A 18 -3.56 2.18 12.59
CA LEU A 18 -4.08 0.81 12.73
C LEU A 18 -3.68 0.21 14.09
N HIS A 19 -2.45 0.42 14.55
CA HIS A 19 -2.00 0.10 15.91
C HIS A 19 -2.89 0.70 17.01
N GLN A 20 -3.45 1.88 16.76
CA GLN A 20 -4.37 2.55 17.67
C GLN A 20 -5.84 2.13 17.47
N THR A 21 -6.11 1.13 16.64
CA THR A 21 -7.45 0.72 16.17
C THR A 21 -8.27 1.91 15.67
N ASN A 22 -7.62 2.84 14.95
CA ASN A 22 -8.24 4.07 14.45
C ASN A 22 -8.33 4.01 12.92
N ALA A 23 -9.33 3.28 12.43
CA ALA A 23 -9.54 3.06 11.01
C ALA A 23 -9.84 4.36 10.25
N LYS A 24 -10.45 5.37 10.89
CA LYS A 24 -10.66 6.67 10.24
C LYS A 24 -9.33 7.30 9.86
N ARG A 25 -8.38 7.39 10.80
CA ARG A 25 -7.06 7.96 10.49
C ARG A 25 -6.31 7.08 9.49
N ALA A 26 -6.37 5.77 9.64
CA ALA A 26 -5.74 4.83 8.71
C ALA A 26 -6.21 5.09 7.27
N ILE A 27 -7.53 5.15 7.04
CA ILE A 27 -8.12 5.43 5.72
C ILE A 27 -7.70 6.80 5.19
N TYR A 28 -7.66 7.84 6.04
CA TYR A 28 -7.26 9.17 5.57
C TYR A 28 -5.78 9.25 5.19
N GLU A 29 -4.90 8.55 5.92
CA GLU A 29 -3.48 8.44 5.55
C GLU A 29 -3.31 7.59 4.28
N THR A 30 -4.13 6.54 4.08
CA THR A 30 -4.21 5.78 2.82
C THR A 30 -4.62 6.68 1.65
N LEU A 31 -5.62 7.55 1.83
CA LEU A 31 -6.05 8.51 0.82
C LEU A 31 -4.97 9.56 0.52
N ALA A 32 -4.18 9.96 1.52
CA ALA A 32 -3.06 10.88 1.30
C ALA A 32 -1.98 10.23 0.42
N LEU A 33 -1.71 8.95 0.64
CA LEU A 33 -0.77 8.16 -0.14
C LEU A 33 -1.27 7.88 -1.57
N ASP A 34 -2.55 7.57 -1.74
CA ASP A 34 -3.19 7.47 -3.06
C ASP A 34 -3.03 8.78 -3.86
N ARG A 35 -3.22 9.94 -3.21
CA ARG A 35 -2.94 11.24 -3.84
C ARG A 35 -1.47 11.43 -4.20
N ALA A 36 -0.53 10.92 -3.38
CA ALA A 36 0.89 10.97 -3.70
C ALA A 36 1.22 10.10 -4.93
N VAL A 37 0.60 8.91 -5.07
CA VAL A 37 0.68 8.07 -6.28
C VAL A 37 0.13 8.81 -7.49
N ALA A 38 -1.05 9.39 -7.38
CA ALA A 38 -1.65 10.18 -8.46
C ALA A 38 -0.80 11.40 -8.84
N ALA A 39 -0.13 12.04 -7.88
CA ALA A 39 0.79 13.13 -8.13
C ALA A 39 2.06 12.66 -8.85
N ALA A 40 2.64 11.53 -8.45
CA ALA A 40 3.81 10.95 -9.12
C ALA A 40 3.49 10.58 -10.56
N LEU A 41 2.35 9.92 -10.82
CA LEU A 41 1.90 9.56 -12.17
C LEU A 41 1.76 10.78 -13.11
N LYS A 42 1.48 11.97 -12.58
CA LYS A 42 1.41 13.23 -13.36
C LYS A 42 2.78 13.85 -13.62
N ARG A 43 3.82 13.39 -12.94
CA ARG A 43 5.17 14.00 -12.95
C ARG A 43 6.22 13.11 -13.60
N VAL A 44 5.95 11.83 -13.78
CA VAL A 44 6.88 10.87 -14.39
C VAL A 44 6.42 10.46 -15.79
N ASN A 45 7.38 10.11 -16.65
CA ASN A 45 7.10 9.47 -17.92
C ASN A 45 7.00 7.96 -17.70
N ILE A 46 5.80 7.38 -17.76
CA ILE A 46 5.60 5.97 -17.46
C ILE A 46 6.27 5.01 -18.45
N LYS A 47 6.66 5.50 -19.64
CA LYS A 47 7.48 4.71 -20.59
C LYS A 47 8.89 4.49 -20.10
N GLU A 48 9.35 5.33 -19.19
CA GLU A 48 10.68 5.30 -18.60
C GLU A 48 10.56 5.32 -17.07
N THR A 49 9.44 4.88 -16.49
CA THR A 49 9.35 4.83 -15.03
C THR A 49 8.61 3.61 -14.58
N LEU A 50 9.30 2.73 -13.85
CA LEU A 50 8.66 1.65 -13.10
C LEU A 50 8.14 2.26 -11.80
N LEU A 51 6.82 2.34 -11.67
CA LEU A 51 6.15 2.74 -10.44
C LEU A 51 5.53 1.51 -9.80
N LEU A 52 5.93 1.25 -8.55
CA LEU A 52 5.42 0.16 -7.72
C LEU A 52 4.71 0.70 -6.50
N VAL A 53 3.61 0.04 -6.14
CA VAL A 53 2.84 0.25 -4.91
C VAL A 53 2.66 -1.10 -4.22
N THR A 54 3.17 -1.25 -3.01
CA THR A 54 3.11 -2.48 -2.20
C THR A 54 2.91 -2.14 -0.74
N ALA A 55 2.60 -3.10 0.13
CA ALA A 55 2.85 -3.00 1.57
C ALA A 55 4.08 -3.80 2.00
N ASP A 56 4.59 -3.53 3.20
CA ASP A 56 5.55 -4.41 3.87
C ASP A 56 4.85 -5.52 4.71
N HIS A 57 3.68 -5.22 5.28
CA HIS A 57 2.85 -6.12 6.06
C HIS A 57 1.39 -5.64 6.16
N SER A 58 0.61 -6.46 6.85
CA SER A 58 -0.81 -6.30 7.09
C SER A 58 -1.13 -5.78 8.51
N HIS A 59 -2.40 -5.64 8.87
CA HIS A 59 -2.98 -5.45 10.21
C HIS A 59 -4.20 -6.35 10.41
N VAL A 60 -4.60 -6.60 11.66
CA VAL A 60 -5.74 -7.45 11.97
C VAL A 60 -7.10 -6.74 11.89
N MET A 61 -7.24 -5.81 10.93
CA MET A 61 -8.48 -5.11 10.62
C MET A 61 -9.35 -5.96 9.68
N THR A 62 -10.64 -6.03 9.97
CA THR A 62 -11.61 -6.78 9.16
C THR A 62 -12.81 -5.91 8.79
N ILE A 63 -13.40 -6.22 7.62
CA ILE A 63 -14.68 -5.69 7.16
C ILE A 63 -15.76 -6.73 7.50
N ASN A 64 -16.59 -6.42 8.49
CA ASN A 64 -17.58 -7.32 9.08
C ASN A 64 -19.02 -6.98 8.69
N GLY A 65 -19.89 -7.96 8.92
CA GLY A 65 -21.33 -7.85 8.74
C GLY A 65 -21.75 -7.92 7.27
N TYR A 66 -23.01 -7.57 7.02
CA TYR A 66 -23.61 -7.53 5.68
C TYR A 66 -24.14 -6.12 5.36
N PRO A 67 -23.31 -5.06 5.46
CA PRO A 67 -23.77 -3.71 5.19
C PRO A 67 -24.24 -3.57 3.73
N LYS A 68 -25.35 -2.87 3.52
CA LYS A 68 -25.81 -2.56 2.15
C LYS A 68 -24.81 -1.63 1.45
N ARG A 69 -24.83 -1.66 0.12
CA ARG A 69 -24.08 -0.69 -0.70
C ARG A 69 -24.44 0.74 -0.28
N GLY A 70 -23.44 1.57 -0.06
CA GLY A 70 -23.61 2.95 0.40
C GLY A 70 -23.61 3.13 1.92
N ASN A 71 -23.58 2.05 2.70
CA ASN A 71 -23.33 2.16 4.15
C ASN A 71 -21.96 2.81 4.40
N PRO A 72 -21.85 3.81 5.29
CA PRO A 72 -20.57 4.40 5.63
C PRO A 72 -19.60 3.35 6.19
N ILE A 73 -18.40 3.25 5.62
CA ILE A 73 -17.39 2.25 6.04
C ILE A 73 -16.99 2.37 7.53
N LEU A 74 -17.07 3.57 8.09
CA LEU A 74 -16.80 3.84 9.51
C LEU A 74 -18.03 3.66 10.41
N GLY A 75 -19.19 3.32 9.84
CA GLY A 75 -20.46 3.22 10.55
C GLY A 75 -20.73 1.86 11.17
N ILE A 76 -21.90 1.77 11.78
CA ILE A 76 -22.51 0.50 12.22
C ILE A 76 -22.80 -0.34 10.97
N ALA A 77 -22.50 -1.65 11.01
CA ALA A 77 -22.96 -2.55 9.97
C ALA A 77 -24.49 -2.71 10.11
N GLU A 78 -25.24 -2.40 9.05
CA GLU A 78 -26.71 -2.37 9.08
C GLU A 78 -27.30 -3.70 9.58
N ASN A 79 -28.34 -3.64 10.45
CA ASN A 79 -29.00 -4.79 11.08
C ASN A 79 -28.05 -5.79 11.76
N SER A 80 -26.86 -5.35 12.12
CA SER A 80 -25.85 -6.22 12.72
C SER A 80 -25.87 -6.03 14.24
N THR A 81 -26.16 -7.12 14.95
CA THR A 81 -26.06 -7.14 16.41
C THR A 81 -25.36 -8.41 16.88
N ASP A 82 -24.70 -8.33 18.03
CA ASP A 82 -24.20 -9.51 18.72
C ASP A 82 -25.33 -10.30 19.43
N TYR A 83 -24.98 -11.36 20.16
CA TYR A 83 -25.92 -12.17 20.95
C TYR A 83 -26.64 -11.37 22.05
N ALA A 84 -26.08 -10.24 22.48
CA ALA A 84 -26.67 -9.33 23.46
C ALA A 84 -27.54 -8.25 22.80
N ARG A 85 -27.77 -8.34 21.48
CA ARG A 85 -28.50 -7.36 20.67
C ARG A 85 -27.83 -5.97 20.63
N LEU A 86 -26.50 -5.92 20.82
CA LEU A 86 -25.72 -4.69 20.71
C LEU A 86 -25.18 -4.54 19.28
N PRO A 87 -25.24 -3.34 18.68
CA PRO A 87 -24.71 -3.13 17.34
C PRO A 87 -23.18 -3.22 17.30
N TYR A 88 -22.62 -3.54 16.13
CA TYR A 88 -21.18 -3.47 15.88
C TYR A 88 -20.86 -2.72 14.58
N THR A 89 -19.63 -2.21 14.48
CA THR A 89 -19.18 -1.42 13.33
C THR A 89 -18.76 -2.30 12.14
N THR A 90 -18.92 -1.79 10.92
CA THR A 90 -18.44 -2.47 9.71
C THR A 90 -16.95 -2.77 9.79
N LEU A 91 -16.14 -1.86 10.32
CA LEU A 91 -14.74 -2.13 10.62
C LEU A 91 -14.57 -2.55 12.08
N MET A 92 -13.86 -3.65 12.30
CA MET A 92 -13.40 -4.10 13.62
C MET A 92 -11.98 -4.64 13.52
N PHE A 93 -11.37 -4.90 14.66
CA PHE A 93 -10.05 -5.50 14.76
C PHE A 93 -10.10 -6.82 15.54
N THR A 94 -9.18 -7.74 15.26
CA THR A 94 -9.07 -8.97 16.05
C THR A 94 -8.53 -8.68 17.46
N ASN A 95 -7.61 -7.71 17.59
CA ASN A 95 -7.05 -7.27 18.87
C ASN A 95 -6.75 -5.76 18.87
N GLY A 96 -6.48 -5.18 20.03
CA GLY A 96 -6.04 -3.79 20.13
C GLY A 96 -6.73 -2.96 21.22
N PRO A 97 -6.40 -1.65 21.32
CA PRO A 97 -6.89 -0.77 22.37
C PRO A 97 -8.38 -0.45 22.28
N GLY A 98 -9.01 -0.70 21.14
CA GLY A 98 -10.46 -0.59 20.97
C GLY A 98 -11.28 -1.67 21.69
N PHE A 99 -10.64 -2.63 22.37
CA PHE A 99 -11.31 -3.56 23.26
C PHE A 99 -11.91 -2.80 24.45
N SER A 100 -13.22 -2.82 24.58
CA SER A 100 -13.91 -2.20 25.70
C SER A 100 -15.03 -3.12 26.16
N TYR A 101 -14.83 -3.76 27.31
CA TYR A 101 -15.81 -4.59 27.99
C TYR A 101 -16.54 -3.76 29.05
N ARG A 102 -17.83 -4.01 29.23
CA ARG A 102 -18.55 -3.58 30.43
C ARG A 102 -18.92 -4.82 31.22
N ALA A 103 -18.42 -4.94 32.45
CA ALA A 103 -19.03 -5.84 33.42
C ALA A 103 -20.43 -5.28 33.72
N VAL A 104 -21.48 -6.05 33.43
CA VAL A 104 -22.83 -5.67 33.84
C VAL A 104 -22.91 -5.98 35.33
N ASN A 105 -23.01 -4.92 36.16
CA ASN A 105 -23.18 -5.04 37.61
C ASN A 105 -24.27 -6.08 37.89
N ASP A 106 -23.86 -7.22 38.46
CA ASP A 106 -24.72 -8.33 38.91
C ASP A 106 -25.10 -9.42 37.89
N SER A 107 -24.38 -9.54 36.77
CA SER A 107 -24.41 -10.78 35.98
C SER A 107 -23.02 -11.19 35.55
N SER A 108 -22.74 -12.49 35.53
CA SER A 108 -21.53 -13.10 34.96
C SER A 108 -21.38 -12.88 33.44
N LYS A 109 -22.17 -11.97 32.86
CA LYS A 109 -22.23 -11.67 31.43
C LYS A 109 -21.34 -10.47 31.12
N VAL A 110 -20.35 -10.71 30.29
CA VAL A 110 -19.51 -9.68 29.69
C VAL A 110 -20.09 -9.34 28.32
N HIS A 111 -20.38 -8.05 28.09
CA HIS A 111 -20.84 -7.56 26.80
C HIS A 111 -19.85 -6.55 26.21
N TRP A 112 -19.82 -6.51 24.88
CA TRP A 112 -19.10 -5.48 24.13
C TRP A 112 -19.66 -4.09 24.44
N ARG A 113 -18.82 -3.06 24.31
CA ARG A 113 -19.27 -1.65 24.39
C ARG A 113 -20.43 -1.42 23.42
N ASN A 114 -21.56 -0.95 23.94
CA ASN A 114 -22.68 -0.51 23.11
C ASN A 114 -22.28 0.76 22.32
N VAL A 115 -22.34 0.69 20.99
CA VAL A 115 -21.97 1.78 20.08
C VAL A 115 -23.17 2.52 19.47
N THR A 116 -24.38 2.28 19.96
CA THR A 116 -25.62 2.90 19.43
C THR A 116 -25.57 4.43 19.50
N GLU A 117 -25.13 4.98 20.62
CA GLU A 117 -25.03 6.44 20.86
C GLU A 117 -23.61 6.97 20.70
N VAL A 118 -22.69 6.14 20.20
CA VAL A 118 -21.28 6.53 20.00
C VAL A 118 -21.13 7.11 18.59
N ASP A 119 -20.48 8.26 18.47
CA ASP A 119 -20.03 8.77 17.17
C ASP A 119 -18.88 7.90 16.62
N THR A 120 -19.28 6.83 15.94
CA THR A 120 -18.38 5.88 15.25
C THR A 120 -17.58 6.52 14.12
N LYS A 121 -17.98 7.72 13.65
CA LYS A 121 -17.30 8.49 12.61
C LYS A 121 -16.31 9.50 13.18
N SER A 122 -16.19 9.62 14.49
CA SER A 122 -15.22 10.51 15.13
C SER A 122 -13.78 10.13 14.78
N SER A 123 -12.90 11.13 14.67
CA SER A 123 -11.44 10.89 14.51
C SER A 123 -10.77 10.33 15.77
N LYS A 124 -11.50 10.28 16.88
CA LYS A 124 -11.08 9.68 18.15
C LYS A 124 -11.71 8.30 18.39
N TYR A 125 -12.60 7.84 17.51
CA TYR A 125 -13.24 6.54 17.68
C TYR A 125 -12.23 5.42 17.44
N GLN A 126 -12.10 4.54 18.42
CA GLN A 126 -11.38 3.28 18.30
C GLN A 126 -12.39 2.18 17.98
N GLN A 127 -12.21 1.52 16.84
CA GLN A 127 -13.07 0.42 16.42
C GLN A 127 -13.03 -0.71 17.45
N LEU A 128 -14.13 -1.45 17.57
CA LEU A 128 -14.20 -2.60 18.48
C LEU A 128 -13.09 -3.62 18.14
N ALA A 129 -12.48 -4.19 19.16
CA ALA A 129 -11.44 -5.22 19.02
C ALA A 129 -11.79 -6.48 19.81
N GLY A 130 -11.46 -7.67 19.30
CA GLY A 130 -11.78 -8.97 19.92
C GLY A 130 -10.94 -9.35 21.15
N VAL A 131 -9.68 -8.90 21.21
CA VAL A 131 -8.73 -9.19 22.30
C VAL A 131 -8.10 -7.90 22.80
N SER A 132 -8.06 -7.73 24.13
CA SER A 132 -7.49 -6.55 24.77
C SER A 132 -5.98 -6.46 24.58
N ARG A 133 -5.51 -5.34 24.02
CA ARG A 133 -4.09 -4.97 23.96
C ARG A 133 -3.94 -3.46 24.02
N SER A 134 -2.78 -2.96 24.47
CA SER A 134 -2.46 -1.53 24.41
C SER A 134 -2.19 -1.02 22.99
N THR A 135 -1.75 -1.92 22.11
CA THR A 135 -1.56 -1.70 20.67
C THR A 135 -2.06 -2.92 19.92
N GLU A 136 -2.71 -2.67 18.79
CA GLU A 136 -3.06 -3.72 17.83
C GLU A 136 -1.80 -4.30 17.17
N THR A 137 -1.90 -5.51 16.61
CA THR A 137 -0.79 -6.23 15.95
C THR A 137 -0.86 -6.18 14.44
N HIS A 138 0.28 -6.29 13.77
CA HIS A 138 0.31 -6.58 12.33
C HIS A 138 -0.43 -7.88 11.99
N GLY A 139 -0.91 -7.95 10.76
CA GLY A 139 -1.43 -9.15 10.11
C GLY A 139 -0.32 -9.86 9.32
N GLY A 140 -0.47 -11.17 9.15
CA GLY A 140 0.54 -12.03 8.52
C GLY A 140 0.11 -12.60 7.17
N GLU A 141 -1.02 -12.17 6.62
CA GLU A 141 -1.44 -12.56 5.29
C GLU A 141 -0.78 -11.72 4.20
N ASP A 142 -0.76 -12.29 3.00
CA ASP A 142 -0.12 -11.69 1.83
C ASP A 142 -0.67 -10.30 1.51
N VAL A 143 0.23 -9.43 1.08
CA VAL A 143 -0.09 -8.06 0.64
C VAL A 143 0.03 -7.92 -0.86
N HIS A 144 -0.68 -6.94 -1.42
CA HIS A 144 -0.72 -6.74 -2.86
C HIS A 144 0.48 -5.93 -3.34
N VAL A 145 0.97 -6.26 -4.54
CA VAL A 145 1.91 -5.45 -5.32
C VAL A 145 1.21 -4.99 -6.59
N TYR A 146 1.15 -3.68 -6.80
CA TYR A 146 0.70 -3.05 -8.03
C TYR A 146 1.90 -2.45 -8.75
N GLY A 147 1.97 -2.62 -10.07
CA GLY A 147 3.06 -2.09 -10.89
C GLY A 147 2.57 -1.52 -12.20
N ILE A 148 3.21 -0.46 -12.67
CA ILE A 148 3.04 0.10 -14.00
C ILE A 148 4.37 0.65 -14.52
N GLY A 149 4.60 0.55 -15.84
CA GLY A 149 5.83 0.98 -16.49
C GLY A 149 6.71 -0.17 -16.99
N PRO A 150 8.00 0.08 -17.28
CA PRO A 150 8.92 -0.93 -17.77
C PRO A 150 8.98 -2.13 -16.84
N TRP A 151 8.85 -3.34 -17.40
CA TRP A 151 8.93 -4.62 -16.67
C TRP A 151 7.82 -4.89 -15.64
N ALA A 152 6.82 -4.02 -15.49
CA ALA A 152 5.69 -4.25 -14.58
C ALA A 152 4.90 -5.54 -14.87
N HIS A 153 4.94 -6.04 -16.12
CA HIS A 153 4.32 -7.31 -16.52
C HIS A 153 4.95 -8.55 -15.87
N MET A 154 6.12 -8.43 -15.23
CA MET A 154 6.73 -9.51 -14.43
C MET A 154 6.05 -9.66 -13.06
N ILE A 155 5.27 -8.66 -12.63
CA ILE A 155 4.52 -8.70 -11.36
C ILE A 155 3.20 -9.43 -11.60
N THR A 156 3.27 -10.76 -11.63
CA THR A 156 2.12 -11.64 -11.83
C THR A 156 2.17 -12.84 -10.88
N GLY A 157 1.04 -13.24 -10.29
CA GLY A 157 1.00 -14.38 -9.38
C GLY A 157 1.38 -14.01 -7.95
N VAL A 158 1.99 -14.97 -7.23
CA VAL A 158 2.41 -14.84 -5.83
C VAL A 158 3.93 -14.87 -5.77
N HIS A 159 4.52 -13.93 -5.03
CA HIS A 159 5.96 -13.75 -4.92
C HIS A 159 6.39 -13.55 -3.48
N GLU A 160 7.63 -13.93 -3.19
CA GLU A 160 8.32 -13.51 -1.97
C GLU A 160 8.51 -11.98 -1.97
N GLN A 161 8.43 -11.33 -0.81
CA GLN A 161 8.57 -9.86 -0.72
C GLN A 161 9.94 -9.37 -1.24
N SER A 162 10.99 -10.18 -1.10
CA SER A 162 12.32 -9.88 -1.63
C SER A 162 12.34 -9.70 -3.17
N TYR A 163 11.40 -10.33 -3.88
CA TYR A 163 11.26 -10.24 -5.33
C TYR A 163 11.06 -8.80 -5.83
N ILE A 164 10.42 -7.95 -5.02
CA ILE A 164 10.18 -6.53 -5.36
C ILE A 164 11.51 -5.80 -5.62
N ALA A 165 12.51 -6.02 -4.75
CA ALA A 165 13.83 -5.41 -4.91
C ALA A 165 14.56 -5.95 -6.16
N HIS A 166 14.39 -7.24 -6.46
CA HIS A 166 14.96 -7.85 -7.66
C HIS A 166 14.36 -7.28 -8.94
N ILE A 167 13.03 -7.14 -9.05
CA ILE A 167 12.41 -6.54 -10.25
C ILE A 167 12.86 -5.10 -10.43
N MET A 168 12.90 -4.30 -9.36
CA MET A 168 13.36 -2.91 -9.48
C MET A 168 14.81 -2.84 -9.97
N SER A 169 15.67 -3.72 -9.45
CA SER A 169 17.08 -3.76 -9.84
C SER A 169 17.23 -4.25 -11.28
N TYR A 170 16.46 -5.26 -11.68
CA TYR A 170 16.42 -5.77 -13.05
C TYR A 170 15.94 -4.69 -14.04
N ALA A 171 14.82 -4.02 -13.72
CA ALA A 171 14.22 -3.00 -14.56
C ALA A 171 15.13 -1.77 -14.71
N GLY A 172 15.78 -1.36 -13.63
CA GLY A 172 16.69 -0.21 -13.62
C GLY A 172 18.13 -0.53 -14.02
N CYS A 173 18.44 -1.77 -14.38
CA CYS A 173 19.81 -2.24 -14.66
C CYS A 173 20.79 -1.89 -13.53
N LEU A 174 20.36 -2.10 -12.29
CA LEU A 174 21.10 -1.78 -11.07
C LEU A 174 21.75 -3.04 -10.47
N GLY A 175 22.87 -2.84 -9.77
CA GLY A 175 23.52 -3.92 -9.02
C GLY A 175 24.00 -5.06 -9.93
N GLU A 176 23.68 -6.30 -9.56
CA GLU A 176 24.08 -7.50 -10.31
C GLU A 176 23.50 -7.54 -11.74
N TYR A 177 22.33 -6.94 -11.95
CA TYR A 177 21.68 -6.86 -13.26
C TYR A 177 22.28 -5.80 -14.18
N SER A 178 23.20 -4.95 -13.70
CA SER A 178 23.91 -3.98 -14.56
C SER A 178 24.83 -4.63 -15.60
N LYS A 179 25.20 -5.89 -15.37
CA LYS A 179 26.08 -6.69 -16.24
C LYS A 179 25.33 -7.80 -16.96
N ASP A 180 24.00 -7.79 -16.89
CA ASP A 180 23.18 -8.84 -17.48
C ASP A 180 23.39 -8.85 -19.00
N PRO A 181 23.76 -9.98 -19.63
CA PRO A 181 23.97 -10.06 -21.08
C PRO A 181 22.68 -9.88 -21.90
N TRP A 182 21.54 -9.70 -21.24
CA TRP A 182 20.27 -9.48 -21.91
C TRP A 182 20.17 -8.05 -22.46
N PRO A 183 19.56 -7.89 -23.66
CA PRO A 183 19.55 -6.62 -24.39
C PRO A 183 18.71 -5.52 -23.73
N HIS A 184 18.05 -5.77 -22.59
CA HIS A 184 17.25 -4.72 -21.92
C HIS A 184 18.10 -3.65 -21.24
N CYS A 185 19.33 -3.99 -20.87
CA CYS A 185 20.31 -3.03 -20.35
C CYS A 185 21.24 -2.48 -21.42
N GLU A 186 21.19 -3.02 -22.65
CA GLU A 186 21.94 -2.47 -23.78
C GLU A 186 21.22 -1.24 -24.35
N PRO A 187 21.94 -0.13 -24.62
CA PRO A 187 21.38 0.98 -25.37
C PRO A 187 20.94 0.49 -26.75
N SER A 188 19.70 0.77 -27.16
CA SER A 188 19.16 0.32 -28.45
C SER A 188 20.14 0.55 -29.61
N ASP A 189 20.45 -0.51 -30.38
CA ASP A 189 21.44 -0.55 -31.47
C ASP A 189 21.23 0.45 -32.62
N ASN A 190 20.10 1.18 -32.64
CA ASN A 190 19.91 2.32 -33.55
C ASN A 190 20.94 3.45 -33.33
N VAL A 191 21.68 3.42 -32.22
CA VAL A 191 22.82 4.30 -31.98
C VAL A 191 24.12 3.71 -32.53
N ARG A 192 24.29 2.38 -32.55
CA ARG A 192 25.54 1.71 -32.99
C ARG A 192 25.79 1.83 -34.49
N SER A 193 24.73 1.81 -35.31
CA SER A 193 24.85 1.92 -36.77
C SER A 193 25.28 3.30 -37.28
N PHE A 194 25.14 4.37 -36.47
CA PHE A 194 25.55 5.72 -36.87
C PHE A 194 27.03 6.02 -36.55
N TYR A 195 27.63 5.29 -35.59
CA TYR A 195 29.01 5.53 -35.16
C TYR A 195 30.07 4.73 -35.93
N SER A 196 29.69 3.78 -36.78
CA SER A 196 30.67 2.98 -37.56
C SER A 196 31.00 3.56 -38.94
N SER A 197 30.35 4.65 -39.38
CA SER A 197 30.50 5.17 -40.75
C SER A 197 31.22 6.53 -40.86
N SER A 198 31.61 7.16 -39.76
CA SER A 198 32.33 8.44 -39.80
C SER A 198 33.59 8.40 -38.93
N SER A 199 34.66 7.91 -39.53
CA SER A 199 36.02 8.26 -39.13
C SER A 199 36.22 9.78 -39.23
N SER A 200 36.93 10.34 -38.24
CA SER A 200 37.45 11.71 -38.16
C SER A 200 36.45 12.87 -37.91
N ALA A 201 36.03 13.07 -36.65
CA ALA A 201 35.91 14.41 -36.05
C ALA A 201 35.67 14.31 -34.54
N ALA A 202 36.31 15.19 -33.79
CA ALA A 202 36.29 15.26 -32.35
C ALA A 202 34.92 15.65 -31.76
N PHE A 203 34.64 15.13 -30.56
CA PHE A 203 33.84 15.75 -29.49
C PHE A 203 32.44 16.30 -29.82
N HIS A 204 31.41 15.52 -29.49
CA HIS A 204 30.45 15.77 -28.40
C HIS A 204 29.33 14.73 -28.47
N ALA A 205 29.43 13.68 -27.64
CA ALA A 205 28.39 12.68 -27.53
C ALA A 205 27.18 13.27 -26.78
N ILE A 206 26.15 13.69 -27.52
CA ILE A 206 24.82 13.92 -26.95
C ILE A 206 24.20 12.54 -26.73
N SER A 207 24.38 12.03 -25.52
CA SER A 207 23.80 10.79 -25.00
C SER A 207 22.29 10.96 -24.81
N SER A 208 21.51 10.38 -25.72
CA SER A 208 20.09 10.09 -25.53
C SER A 208 19.97 8.75 -24.80
N CYS A 209 20.20 8.74 -23.49
CA CYS A 209 19.79 7.62 -22.64
C CYS A 209 18.31 7.77 -22.31
N ALA A 210 17.52 6.70 -22.53
CA ALA A 210 16.16 6.61 -22.01
C ALA A 210 16.19 6.79 -20.49
N ASN A 211 15.39 7.73 -20.00
CA ASN A 211 15.42 8.19 -18.62
C ASN A 211 14.66 7.23 -17.71
N LEU A 212 15.18 6.03 -17.43
CA LEU A 212 14.52 5.16 -16.47
C LEU A 212 14.59 5.74 -15.04
N GLY A 213 13.51 6.39 -14.59
CA GLY A 213 13.27 6.68 -13.19
C GLY A 213 12.65 5.45 -12.51
N VAL A 214 13.05 5.11 -11.28
CA VAL A 214 12.33 4.11 -10.49
C VAL A 214 11.71 4.85 -9.32
N VAL A 215 10.38 5.03 -9.35
CA VAL A 215 9.66 5.65 -8.25
C VAL A 215 8.92 4.55 -7.50
N ILE A 216 9.47 4.14 -6.37
CA ILE A 216 8.78 3.30 -5.42
C ILE A 216 7.91 4.21 -4.57
N ILE A 217 6.61 3.98 -4.63
CA ILE A 217 5.71 4.49 -3.60
C ILE A 217 5.41 3.28 -2.74
N THR A 218 6.33 3.02 -1.81
CA THR A 218 6.12 1.99 -0.79
C THR A 218 4.97 2.44 0.08
N VAL A 219 3.87 1.76 -0.12
CA VAL A 219 2.80 1.78 0.83
C VAL A 219 3.17 0.79 1.95
N LEU A 220 2.56 0.95 3.09
CA LEU A 220 2.69 0.11 4.27
C LEU A 220 1.22 -0.14 4.63
N LEU A 221 0.52 -0.89 3.77
CA LEU A 221 -0.94 -1.11 3.81
C LEU A 221 -1.39 -2.46 3.27
N LEU A 222 -1.88 -3.29 4.18
CA LEU A 222 -3.07 -4.06 3.90
C LEU A 222 -4.18 -3.17 3.32
N GLN A 223 -4.75 -3.54 2.17
CA GLN A 223 -6.18 -3.36 1.87
C GLN A 223 -6.58 -3.99 0.53
N SER A 224 -7.82 -4.49 0.45
CA SER A 224 -8.77 -3.89 -0.49
C SER A 224 -10.23 -4.08 -0.03
N MET A 225 -10.98 -2.99 0.00
CA MET A 225 -12.21 -2.78 -0.81
C MET A 225 -12.97 -1.55 -0.30
N LEU A 226 -13.03 -0.49 -1.11
CA LEU A 226 -14.26 0.22 -1.48
C LEU A 226 -13.94 1.38 -2.43
N ARG A 227 -14.47 1.28 -3.65
CA ARG A 227 -14.78 2.45 -4.47
C ARG A 227 -15.94 3.19 -3.80
N LEU A 228 -15.78 4.49 -3.54
CA LEU A 228 -16.87 5.39 -3.17
C LEU A 228 -17.86 5.51 -4.34
#